data_AF-A0A844KMJ3-F1
#
_entry.id   AF-A0A844KMJ3-F1
#
_cell.length_a   1.000
_cell.length_b   1.000
_cell.length_c   1.000
_cell.angle_alpha   90.00
_cell.angle_beta   90.00
_cell.angle_gamma   90.00
#
_symmetry.space_group_name_H-M   'P 1'
#
loop_
_entity.id
_entity.type
_entity.pdbx_description
1 polymer ?
#
loop_
_entity_poly.entity_id
_entity_poly.type
_entity_poly.pdbx_seq_one_letter_code
_entity_poly.pdbx_strand_id
1 'polypeptide(L)'
;MGSGHGSSFDAVSDTVSQSCVVFFRDGKTEDTELNNILDEICTDKEKRNIKIVQTAAVEIPCCIGIFEKRILIPDKKYSREELHYIILHEYTHLDNKDILTIQLINIMCIVFWWNPFVYILKGDMYQSIEIRCDQTVTKKLKSAERGNYLTVILKEYKASVQEKEFRKPAGAMPLFEDHSDHLIERFRLVAEGKQSSSRIGRILVPVIAVALLVLSYSIILQSRYEVPESTYGLKGDSLEINQKNAYMYEKNGEYYLHCEEGNFPIDKKTVKLLEKNEFNIRKGGR
;
A
#
# COMPACT_ATOMS: atom_id res chain seq x y z
N MET A 1 16.63 18.87 12.57
CA MET A 1 17.01 19.32 11.22
C MET A 1 16.55 18.21 10.27
N GLY A 2 15.36 18.22 9.68
CA GLY A 2 14.60 19.34 9.15
C GLY A 2 14.83 19.42 7.65
N SER A 3 14.33 18.45 6.90
CA SER A 3 14.33 18.47 5.43
C SER A 3 13.01 17.88 4.94
N GLY A 4 12.00 18.75 4.87
CA GLY A 4 10.78 18.48 4.12
C GLY A 4 11.13 18.44 2.65
N HIS A 5 10.92 17.29 2.03
CA HIS A 5 10.91 17.10 0.58
C HIS A 5 9.59 16.43 0.26
N GLY A 6 8.56 17.26 0.06
CA GLY A 6 7.29 16.84 -0.53
C GLY A 6 7.32 17.22 -2.01
N SER A 7 6.96 16.26 -2.86
CA SER A 7 6.67 16.54 -4.27
C SER A 7 5.48 17.51 -4.35
N SER A 8 5.40 18.36 -5.37
CA SER A 8 4.36 19.40 -5.49
C SER A 8 2.93 18.86 -5.63
N PHE A 9 2.72 17.55 -5.77
CA PHE A 9 1.40 16.90 -5.67
C PHE A 9 1.05 16.55 -4.21
N ASP A 10 2.08 16.28 -3.38
CA ASP A 10 1.96 16.12 -1.93
C ASP A 10 1.49 17.44 -1.29
N ALA A 11 1.96 18.59 -1.77
CA ALA A 11 1.51 19.88 -1.24
C ALA A 11 0.03 20.19 -1.56
N VAL A 12 -0.53 19.69 -2.66
CA VAL A 12 -1.96 19.87 -2.97
C VAL A 12 -2.80 18.82 -2.24
N SER A 13 -2.39 17.55 -2.25
CA SER A 13 -3.13 16.46 -1.56
C SER A 13 -3.07 16.58 -0.03
N ASP A 14 -1.90 16.87 0.55
CA ASP A 14 -1.72 16.95 2.01
C ASP A 14 -2.25 18.27 2.60
N THR A 15 -2.14 19.39 1.87
CA THR A 15 -2.76 20.67 2.29
C THR A 15 -4.29 20.64 2.13
N VAL A 16 -4.81 19.94 1.11
CA VAL A 16 -6.26 19.76 0.92
C VAL A 16 -6.84 18.69 1.87
N SER A 17 -6.06 17.73 2.37
CA SER A 17 -6.59 16.71 3.30
C SER A 17 -6.66 17.19 4.77
N GLN A 18 -5.67 17.96 5.26
CA GLN A 18 -5.64 18.36 6.69
C GLN A 18 -6.13 19.79 7.00
N SER A 19 -5.92 20.78 6.11
CA SER A 19 -6.42 22.15 6.35
C SER A 19 -7.83 22.40 5.80
N CYS A 20 -8.29 21.62 4.84
CA CYS A 20 -9.56 21.85 4.13
C CYS A 20 -10.79 21.34 4.92
N VAL A 21 -10.65 20.28 5.72
CA VAL A 21 -11.77 19.69 6.47
C VAL A 21 -12.33 20.64 7.55
N VAL A 22 -11.50 21.54 8.09
CA VAL A 22 -11.90 22.46 9.18
C VAL A 22 -12.42 23.80 8.64
N PHE A 23 -11.93 24.28 7.48
CA PHE A 23 -12.27 25.62 6.97
C PHE A 23 -13.56 25.67 6.12
N PHE A 24 -13.99 24.58 5.49
CA PHE A 24 -15.11 24.60 4.52
C PHE A 24 -16.49 24.29 5.13
N ARG A 25 -16.72 24.74 6.36
CA ARG A 25 -18.05 24.72 6.99
C ARG A 25 -18.92 25.92 6.57
N ASP A 26 -18.32 26.98 6.03
CA ASP A 26 -18.93 28.31 5.82
C ASP A 26 -18.82 28.86 4.38
N GLY A 27 -18.58 28.02 3.38
CA GLY A 27 -18.59 28.44 1.98
C GLY A 27 -20.03 28.71 1.50
N LYS A 28 -20.27 29.85 0.84
CA LYS A 28 -21.57 30.18 0.21
C LYS A 28 -21.99 29.03 -0.71
N THR A 29 -22.99 28.29 -0.28
CA THR A 29 -23.78 27.43 -1.16
C THR A 29 -24.77 28.28 -1.93
N GLU A 30 -25.20 27.76 -3.08
CA GLU A 30 -26.32 28.24 -3.90
C GLU A 30 -25.93 29.12 -5.09
N ASP A 31 -25.34 28.49 -6.11
CA ASP A 31 -25.66 28.89 -7.48
C ASP A 31 -26.64 27.87 -8.07
N THR A 32 -27.76 28.36 -8.61
CA THR A 32 -28.83 27.52 -9.16
C THR A 32 -28.31 26.75 -10.38
N GLU A 33 -27.37 27.34 -11.12
CA GLU A 33 -26.78 26.75 -12.32
C GLU A 33 -25.90 25.54 -12.01
N LEU A 34 -25.08 25.61 -10.95
CA LEU A 34 -24.21 24.50 -10.51
C LEU A 34 -25.02 23.26 -10.14
N ASN A 35 -26.12 23.47 -9.41
CA ASN A 35 -27.00 22.39 -9.00
C ASN A 35 -27.75 21.80 -10.21
N ASN A 36 -28.15 22.62 -11.19
CA ASN A 36 -28.77 22.14 -12.42
C ASN A 36 -27.81 21.25 -13.23
N ILE A 37 -26.56 21.67 -13.40
CA ILE A 37 -25.53 20.87 -14.09
C ILE A 37 -25.26 19.56 -13.34
N LEU A 38 -25.23 19.59 -12.00
CA LEU A 38 -25.10 18.38 -11.19
C LEU A 38 -26.28 17.44 -11.38
N ASP A 39 -27.52 17.94 -11.39
CA ASP A 39 -28.72 17.14 -11.64
C ASP A 39 -28.73 16.54 -13.06
N GLU A 40 -28.19 17.24 -14.07
CA GLU A 40 -28.00 16.70 -15.44
C GLU A 40 -27.01 15.52 -15.46
N ILE A 41 -25.91 15.63 -14.71
CA ILE A 41 -24.85 14.60 -14.64
C ILE A 41 -25.26 13.43 -13.74
N CYS A 42 -26.00 13.70 -12.66
CA CYS A 42 -26.35 12.76 -11.62
C CYS A 42 -27.86 12.41 -11.67
N THR A 43 -28.19 11.42 -12.49
CA THR A 43 -29.58 10.96 -12.68
C THR A 43 -30.17 10.28 -11.43
N ASP A 44 -29.33 9.86 -10.48
CA ASP A 44 -29.72 9.08 -9.31
C ASP A 44 -29.88 9.94 -8.05
N LYS A 45 -31.12 10.05 -7.56
CA LYS A 45 -31.44 10.85 -6.35
C LYS A 45 -30.75 10.33 -5.08
N GLU A 46 -30.35 9.07 -5.02
CA GLU A 46 -29.63 8.50 -3.85
C GLU A 46 -28.18 8.99 -3.74
N LYS A 47 -27.61 9.57 -4.80
CA LYS A 47 -26.26 10.17 -4.79
C LYS A 47 -26.25 11.65 -4.34
N ARG A 48 -27.39 12.20 -3.92
CA ARG A 48 -27.62 13.63 -3.58
C ARG A 48 -26.88 14.17 -2.36
N ASN A 49 -26.02 13.41 -1.68
CA ASN A 49 -25.20 13.96 -0.59
C ASN A 49 -23.91 14.64 -1.11
N ILE A 50 -23.93 15.17 -2.34
CA ILE A 50 -22.84 15.91 -2.94
C ILE A 50 -23.20 17.39 -2.91
N LYS A 51 -22.39 18.21 -2.23
CA LYS A 51 -22.56 19.68 -2.21
C LYS A 51 -21.50 20.34 -3.09
N ILE A 52 -21.92 21.24 -3.98
CA ILE A 52 -20.98 22.06 -4.74
C ILE A 52 -20.76 23.38 -4.00
N VAL A 53 -19.51 23.78 -3.83
CA VAL A 53 -19.12 25.03 -3.15
C VAL A 53 -18.13 25.77 -4.04
N GLN A 54 -18.48 26.99 -4.45
CA GLN A 54 -17.54 27.86 -5.13
C GLN A 54 -16.75 28.67 -4.11
N THR A 55 -15.44 28.76 -4.27
CA THR A 55 -14.56 29.38 -3.28
C THR A 55 -13.26 29.89 -3.88
N ALA A 56 -12.80 31.06 -3.42
CA ALA A 56 -11.48 31.58 -3.76
C ALA A 56 -10.34 30.86 -3.00
N ALA A 57 -10.66 29.98 -2.05
CA ALA A 57 -9.66 29.26 -1.25
C ALA A 57 -9.04 28.06 -1.97
N VAL A 58 -9.59 27.65 -3.13
CA VAL A 58 -8.98 26.64 -4.01
C VAL A 58 -8.60 27.30 -5.33
N GLU A 59 -7.42 26.96 -5.85
CA GLU A 59 -6.92 27.48 -7.13
C GLU A 59 -7.36 26.58 -8.32
N ILE A 60 -7.67 25.32 -8.04
CA ILE A 60 -8.01 24.26 -9.00
C ILE A 60 -9.30 23.58 -8.50
N PRO A 61 -10.21 23.15 -9.39
CA PRO A 61 -11.34 22.31 -9.00
C PRO A 61 -10.86 21.06 -8.25
N CYS A 62 -11.56 20.68 -7.19
CA CYS A 62 -11.23 19.46 -6.45
C CYS A 62 -12.44 18.90 -5.70
N CYS A 63 -12.41 17.61 -5.40
CA CYS A 63 -13.42 16.95 -4.60
C CYS A 63 -12.88 16.53 -3.22
N ILE A 64 -13.71 16.65 -2.19
CA ILE A 64 -13.37 16.29 -0.82
C ILE A 64 -14.48 15.47 -0.15
N GLY A 65 -14.10 14.71 0.88
CA GLY A 65 -15.01 14.04 1.80
C GLY A 65 -15.38 12.61 1.40
N ILE A 66 -15.31 11.72 2.39
CA ILE A 66 -15.65 10.29 2.25
C ILE A 66 -17.15 10.05 2.50
N PHE A 67 -17.69 10.67 3.56
CA PHE A 67 -19.08 10.53 3.99
C PHE A 67 -19.98 11.68 3.52
N GLU A 68 -19.49 12.92 3.65
CA GLU A 68 -20.10 14.12 3.07
C GLU A 68 -19.27 14.55 1.87
N LYS A 69 -19.72 14.21 0.67
CA LYS A 69 -19.00 14.50 -0.55
C LYS A 69 -19.19 15.96 -0.92
N ARG A 70 -18.13 16.67 -1.28
CA ARG A 70 -18.21 18.06 -1.74
C ARG A 70 -17.31 18.27 -2.95
N ILE A 71 -17.79 19.06 -3.90
CA ILE A 71 -17.00 19.51 -5.06
C ILE A 71 -16.72 20.99 -4.84
N LEU A 72 -15.44 21.34 -4.78
CA LEU A 72 -14.95 22.70 -4.63
C LEU A 72 -14.57 23.22 -6.01
N ILE A 73 -15.09 24.39 -6.36
CA ILE A 73 -14.80 25.05 -7.64
C ILE A 73 -14.14 26.39 -7.34
N PRO A 74 -13.03 26.75 -8.00
CA PRO A 74 -12.40 28.05 -7.81
C PRO A 74 -13.34 29.19 -8.23
N ASP A 75 -13.17 30.35 -7.60
CA ASP A 75 -13.88 31.59 -7.96
C ASP A 75 -13.32 32.20 -9.27
N LYS A 76 -13.55 31.48 -10.38
CA LYS A 76 -13.15 31.84 -11.74
C LYS A 76 -14.38 31.83 -12.65
N LYS A 77 -14.36 32.65 -13.70
CA LYS A 77 -15.44 32.66 -14.70
C LYS A 77 -15.27 31.49 -15.66
N TYR A 78 -16.21 30.55 -15.58
CA TYR A 78 -16.32 29.42 -16.49
C TYR A 78 -17.51 29.59 -17.43
N SER A 79 -17.41 29.10 -18.66
CA SER A 79 -18.61 28.88 -19.47
C SER A 79 -19.42 27.71 -18.91
N ARG A 80 -20.71 27.63 -19.25
CA ARG A 80 -21.57 26.52 -18.83
C ARG A 80 -21.02 25.16 -19.29
N GLU A 81 -20.48 25.10 -20.50
CA GLU A 81 -19.86 23.90 -21.06
C GLU A 81 -18.57 23.51 -20.33
N GLU A 82 -17.72 24.49 -20.00
CA GLU A 82 -16.50 24.26 -19.21
C GLU A 82 -16.86 23.69 -17.84
N LEU A 83 -17.84 24.31 -17.18
CA LEU A 83 -18.32 23.91 -15.88
C LEU A 83 -18.93 22.50 -15.88
N HIS A 84 -19.67 22.15 -16.92
CA HIS A 84 -20.19 20.80 -17.12
C HIS A 84 -19.06 19.76 -17.20
N TYR A 85 -18.01 20.01 -17.97
CA TYR A 85 -16.88 19.07 -18.06
C TYR A 85 -16.07 18.98 -16.76
N ILE A 86 -15.86 20.09 -16.06
CA ILE A 86 -15.16 20.12 -14.77
C ILE A 86 -15.95 19.34 -13.72
N ILE A 87 -17.25 19.61 -13.58
CA ILE A 87 -18.10 18.91 -12.61
C ILE A 87 -18.19 17.42 -12.95
N LEU A 88 -18.27 17.06 -14.24
CA LEU A 88 -18.29 15.67 -14.68
C LEU A 88 -17.00 14.93 -14.29
N HIS A 89 -15.84 15.59 -14.39
CA HIS A 89 -14.55 15.05 -13.96
C HIS A 89 -14.51 14.82 -12.45
N GLU A 90 -14.79 15.85 -11.66
CA GLU A 90 -14.78 15.77 -10.19
C GLU A 90 -15.81 14.78 -9.64
N TYR A 91 -17.00 14.74 -10.24
CA TYR A 91 -18.01 13.75 -9.91
C TYR A 91 -17.53 12.32 -10.20
N THR A 92 -16.78 12.12 -11.28
CA THR A 92 -16.25 10.79 -11.63
C THR A 92 -15.23 10.31 -10.60
N HIS A 93 -14.41 11.20 -10.02
CA HIS A 93 -13.55 10.86 -8.88
C HIS A 93 -14.35 10.39 -7.66
N LEU A 94 -15.46 11.08 -7.37
CA LEU A 94 -16.36 10.72 -6.27
C LEU A 94 -17.12 9.41 -6.50
N ASP A 95 -17.44 9.08 -7.76
CA ASP A 95 -18.09 7.83 -8.17
C ASP A 95 -17.11 6.65 -8.10
N ASN A 96 -15.87 6.86 -8.54
CA ASN A 96 -14.79 5.86 -8.51
C ASN A 96 -14.19 5.64 -7.12
N LYS A 97 -14.57 6.46 -6.12
CA LYS A 97 -14.01 6.44 -4.75
C LYS A 97 -12.51 6.71 -4.74
N ASP A 98 -12.05 7.59 -5.62
CA ASP A 98 -10.63 7.91 -5.76
C ASP A 98 -10.06 8.52 -4.48
N ILE A 99 -10.84 9.34 -3.76
CA ILE A 99 -10.48 9.88 -2.45
C ILE A 99 -10.06 8.78 -1.47
N LEU A 100 -10.82 7.68 -1.39
CA LEU A 100 -10.47 6.55 -0.50
C LEU A 100 -9.16 5.88 -0.91
N THR A 101 -8.93 5.75 -2.21
CA THR A 101 -7.70 5.16 -2.75
C THR A 101 -6.50 6.06 -2.42
N ILE A 102 -6.64 7.38 -2.58
CA ILE A 102 -5.62 8.37 -2.24
C ILE A 102 -5.28 8.31 -0.74
N GLN A 103 -6.29 8.25 0.13
CA GLN A 103 -6.07 8.13 1.57
C GLN A 103 -5.35 6.82 1.92
N LEU A 104 -5.67 5.71 1.27
CA LEU A 104 -4.97 4.43 1.47
C LEU A 104 -3.48 4.53 1.08
N ILE A 105 -3.17 5.16 -0.05
CA ILE A 105 -1.79 5.41 -0.49
C ILE A 105 -1.04 6.26 0.55
N ASN A 106 -1.68 7.31 1.07
CA ASN A 106 -1.08 8.15 2.11
C ASN A 106 -0.82 7.36 3.41
N ILE A 107 -1.75 6.50 3.83
CA ILE A 107 -1.55 5.60 4.98
C ILE A 107 -0.38 4.65 4.73
N MET A 108 -0.25 4.09 3.52
CA MET A 108 0.92 3.27 3.17
C MET A 108 2.22 4.06 3.28
N CYS A 109 2.25 5.32 2.85
CA CYS A 109 3.42 6.17 3.01
C CYS A 109 3.77 6.42 4.48
N ILE A 110 2.78 6.56 5.36
CA ILE A 110 3.02 6.71 6.82
C ILE A 110 3.58 5.43 7.41
N VAL A 111 3.01 4.27 7.08
CA VAL A 111 3.46 2.96 7.59
C VAL A 111 4.87 2.63 7.10
N PHE A 112 5.16 2.93 5.84
CA PHE A 112 6.43 2.65 5.17
C PHE A 112 7.28 3.91 4.97
N TRP A 113 7.23 4.85 5.91
CA TRP A 113 7.86 6.17 5.80
C TRP A 113 9.36 6.13 5.47
N TRP A 114 10.05 5.06 5.89
CA TRP A 114 11.49 4.84 5.65
C TRP A 114 11.81 4.30 4.24
N ASN A 115 10.81 3.85 3.49
CA ASN A 115 11.00 3.23 2.19
C ASN A 115 10.88 4.28 1.06
N PRO A 116 11.96 4.64 0.35
CA PRO A 116 11.89 5.62 -0.73
C PRO A 116 11.01 5.18 -1.91
N PHE A 117 10.83 3.87 -2.12
CA PHE A 117 10.04 3.35 -3.23
C PHE A 117 8.53 3.64 -3.10
N VAL A 118 8.02 3.84 -1.89
CA VAL A 118 6.59 4.13 -1.71
C VAL A 118 6.19 5.51 -2.25
N TYR A 119 7.14 6.46 -2.28
CA TYR A 119 6.91 7.79 -2.84
C TYR A 119 6.91 7.79 -4.37
N ILE A 120 7.73 6.94 -4.99
CA ILE A 120 7.69 6.72 -6.45
C ILE A 120 6.35 6.08 -6.82
N LEU A 121 5.96 5.02 -6.11
CA LEU A 121 4.68 4.36 -6.32
C LEU A 121 3.49 5.30 -6.10
N LYS A 122 3.59 6.23 -5.13
CA LYS A 122 2.56 7.25 -4.90
C LYS A 122 2.33 8.10 -6.16
N GLY A 123 3.39 8.54 -6.83
CA GLY A 123 3.32 9.28 -8.09
C GLY A 123 2.61 8.50 -9.19
N ASP A 124 3.06 7.27 -9.45
CA ASP A 124 2.48 6.38 -10.47
C ASP A 124 0.99 6.07 -10.20
N MET A 125 0.63 5.90 -8.93
CA MET A 125 -0.75 5.65 -8.53
C MET A 125 -1.65 6.87 -8.71
N TYR A 126 -1.17 8.07 -8.42
CA TYR A 126 -1.93 9.30 -8.72
C TYR A 126 -2.14 9.49 -10.21
N GLN A 127 -1.10 9.30 -11.02
CA GLN A 127 -1.22 9.36 -12.48
C GLN A 127 -2.22 8.31 -13.00
N SER A 128 -2.18 7.10 -12.45
CA SER A 128 -3.14 6.03 -12.79
C SER A 128 -4.59 6.39 -12.43
N ILE A 129 -4.81 7.11 -11.33
CA ILE A 129 -6.13 7.59 -10.90
C ILE A 129 -6.66 8.61 -11.92
N GLU A 130 -5.86 9.58 -12.31
CA GLU A 130 -6.21 10.61 -13.31
C GLU A 130 -6.55 9.99 -14.67
N ILE A 131 -5.70 9.08 -15.17
CA ILE A 131 -5.94 8.35 -16.43
C ILE A 131 -7.25 7.58 -16.35
N ARG A 132 -7.52 6.89 -15.24
CA ARG A 132 -8.76 6.13 -15.05
C ARG A 132 -9.97 7.05 -15.04
N CYS A 133 -9.88 8.21 -14.39
CA CYS A 133 -10.93 9.22 -14.37
C CYS A 133 -11.24 9.70 -15.80
N ASP A 134 -10.22 10.17 -16.53
CA ASP A 134 -10.36 10.65 -17.91
C ASP A 134 -10.95 9.59 -18.84
N GLN A 135 -10.50 8.34 -18.74
CA GLN A 135 -11.07 7.23 -19.51
C GLN A 135 -12.54 6.97 -19.13
N THR A 136 -12.91 7.10 -17.86
CA THR A 136 -14.28 6.87 -17.40
C THR A 136 -15.23 7.97 -17.89
N VAL A 137 -14.78 9.22 -17.86
CA VAL A 137 -15.52 10.37 -18.41
C VAL A 137 -15.69 10.20 -19.92
N THR A 138 -14.59 10.01 -20.65
CA THR A 138 -14.59 9.99 -22.12
C THR A 138 -15.33 8.81 -22.74
N LYS A 139 -15.54 7.72 -22.00
CA LYS A 139 -16.42 6.61 -22.42
C LYS A 139 -17.87 7.01 -22.63
N LYS A 140 -18.36 7.98 -21.84
CA LYS A 140 -19.75 8.44 -21.90
C LYS A 140 -19.93 9.55 -22.95
N LEU A 141 -18.83 10.08 -23.48
CA LEU A 141 -18.81 11.20 -24.42
C LEU A 141 -18.62 10.73 -25.87
N LYS A 142 -19.23 11.46 -26.82
CA LYS A 142 -19.00 11.25 -28.25
C LYS A 142 -17.62 11.79 -28.65
N SER A 143 -17.13 11.38 -29.82
CA SER A 143 -15.80 11.78 -30.33
C SER A 143 -15.56 13.30 -30.31
N ALA A 144 -16.54 14.10 -30.74
CA ALA A 144 -16.42 15.56 -30.71
C ALA A 144 -16.37 16.14 -29.30
N GLU A 145 -17.15 15.59 -28.36
CA GLU A 145 -17.21 16.03 -26.96
C GLU A 145 -15.92 15.68 -26.20
N ARG A 146 -15.24 14.59 -26.58
CA ARG A 146 -13.94 14.20 -26.00
C ARG A 146 -12.86 15.25 -26.25
N GLY A 147 -12.82 15.83 -27.44
CA GLY A 147 -11.89 16.91 -27.76
C GLY A 147 -12.14 18.17 -26.94
N ASN A 148 -13.41 18.55 -26.79
CA ASN A 148 -13.81 19.68 -25.97
C ASN A 148 -13.43 19.46 -24.50
N TYR A 149 -13.75 18.28 -23.95
CA TYR A 149 -13.35 17.88 -22.61
C TYR A 149 -11.84 18.03 -22.37
N LEU A 150 -11.01 17.39 -23.23
CA LEU A 150 -9.55 17.47 -23.09
C LEU A 150 -9.01 18.90 -23.19
N THR A 151 -9.66 19.75 -23.99
CA THR A 151 -9.29 21.17 -24.12
C THR A 151 -9.56 21.94 -22.83
N VAL A 152 -10.69 21.68 -22.17
CA VAL A 152 -11.02 22.29 -20.86
C VAL A 152 -10.03 21.83 -19.80
N ILE A 153 -9.74 20.53 -19.70
CA ILE A 153 -8.75 20.00 -18.76
C ILE A 153 -7.36 20.58 -19.03
N LEU A 154 -6.96 20.71 -20.30
CA LEU A 154 -5.69 21.35 -20.68
C LEU A 154 -5.61 22.80 -20.22
N LYS A 155 -6.72 23.55 -20.35
CA LYS A 155 -6.81 24.95 -19.94
C LYS A 155 -6.63 25.08 -18.42
N GLU A 156 -7.33 24.26 -17.64
CA GLU A 156 -7.20 24.24 -16.18
C GLU A 156 -5.78 23.84 -15.74
N TYR A 157 -5.21 22.82 -16.39
CA TYR A 157 -3.84 22.39 -16.11
C TYR A 157 -2.82 23.50 -16.40
N LYS A 158 -2.91 24.16 -17.55
CA LYS A 158 -2.03 25.28 -17.91
C LYS A 158 -2.16 26.45 -16.95
N ALA A 159 -3.38 26.77 -16.50
CA ALA A 159 -3.60 27.81 -15.51
C ALA A 159 -2.91 27.47 -14.18
N SER A 160 -2.92 26.19 -13.78
CA SER A 160 -2.23 25.74 -12.56
C SER A 160 -0.69 25.72 -12.64
N VAL A 161 -0.13 25.51 -13.85
CA VAL A 161 1.33 25.43 -14.05
C VAL A 161 1.97 26.81 -14.17
N GLN A 162 1.33 27.76 -14.87
CA GLN A 162 1.88 29.10 -15.07
C GLN A 162 2.11 29.85 -13.75
N GLU A 163 1.28 29.62 -12.74
CA GLU A 163 1.49 30.21 -11.41
C GLU A 163 2.61 29.55 -10.60
N LYS A 164 2.94 28.27 -10.90
CA LYS A 164 4.01 27.52 -10.22
C LYS A 164 5.40 27.83 -10.76
N GLU A 165 5.52 28.15 -12.06
CA GLU A 165 6.76 28.67 -12.64
C GLU A 165 7.24 29.95 -11.95
N PHE A 166 6.31 30.75 -11.40
CA PHE A 166 6.62 31.99 -10.67
C PHE A 166 7.18 31.75 -9.25
N ARG A 167 7.09 30.52 -8.71
CA ARG A 167 7.46 30.17 -7.32
C ARG A 167 8.68 29.24 -7.20
N LYS A 168 9.48 29.05 -8.25
CA LYS A 168 10.68 28.20 -8.17
C LYS A 168 11.80 28.91 -7.40
N PRO A 169 12.29 28.37 -6.26
CA PRO A 169 13.51 28.87 -5.64
C PRO A 169 14.70 28.62 -6.57
N ALA A 170 15.53 29.64 -6.79
CA ALA A 170 16.72 29.53 -7.62
C ALA A 170 17.67 28.46 -7.06
N GLY A 171 18.00 27.44 -7.87
CA GLY A 171 19.05 26.47 -7.56
C GLY A 171 18.62 25.02 -7.29
N ALA A 172 17.33 24.67 -7.37
CA ALA A 172 16.91 23.27 -7.28
C ALA A 172 17.00 22.56 -8.65
N MET A 173 17.79 21.49 -8.74
CA MET A 173 17.80 20.59 -9.90
C MET A 173 16.72 19.51 -9.68
N PRO A 174 15.68 19.42 -10.53
CA PRO A 174 14.65 18.41 -10.36
C PRO A 174 15.24 17.05 -10.68
N LEU A 175 15.30 16.18 -9.68
CA LEU A 175 15.79 14.80 -9.84
C LEU A 175 14.76 13.91 -10.55
N PHE A 176 13.48 14.30 -10.57
CA PHE A 176 12.42 13.61 -11.32
C PHE A 176 11.31 14.55 -11.84
N GLU A 177 10.95 14.26 -13.09
CA GLU A 177 9.72 14.47 -13.87
C GLU A 177 9.31 15.87 -14.35
N ASP A 178 9.33 16.00 -15.69
CA ASP A 178 8.68 17.05 -16.44
C ASP A 178 7.16 16.79 -16.41
N HIS A 179 6.43 17.72 -15.82
CA HIS A 179 4.98 17.64 -15.61
C HIS A 179 4.20 17.50 -16.94
N SER A 180 4.83 17.85 -18.06
CA SER A 180 4.25 17.70 -19.40
C SER A 180 4.10 16.24 -19.85
N ASP A 181 4.96 15.32 -19.38
CA ASP A 181 4.92 13.91 -19.78
C ASP A 181 3.65 13.21 -19.30
N HIS A 182 3.27 13.46 -18.04
CA HIS A 182 2.03 12.94 -17.44
C HIS A 182 0.77 13.39 -18.18
N LEU A 183 0.73 14.65 -18.61
CA LEU A 183 -0.40 15.19 -19.36
C LEU A 183 -0.50 14.60 -20.76
N ILE A 184 0.65 14.47 -21.45
CA ILE A 184 0.72 13.85 -22.77
C ILE A 184 0.27 12.38 -22.69
N GLU A 185 0.68 11.67 -21.65
CA GLU A 185 0.27 10.28 -21.42
C GLU A 185 -1.24 10.16 -21.25
N ARG A 186 -1.86 10.99 -20.38
CA ARG A 186 -3.32 11.03 -20.22
C ARG A 186 -4.02 11.19 -21.56
N PHE A 187 -3.56 12.14 -22.38
CA PHE A 187 -4.19 12.46 -23.66
C PHE A 187 -4.03 11.34 -24.68
N ARG A 188 -2.84 10.73 -24.73
CA ARG A 188 -2.57 9.56 -25.58
C ARG A 188 -3.48 8.40 -25.22
N LEU A 189 -3.60 8.06 -23.95
CA LEU A 189 -4.41 6.93 -23.48
C LEU A 189 -5.91 7.17 -23.65
N VAL A 190 -6.35 8.42 -23.46
CA VAL A 190 -7.72 8.80 -23.81
C VAL A 190 -7.93 8.66 -25.31
N ALA A 191 -7.03 9.14 -26.17
CA ALA A 191 -7.18 9.06 -27.63
C ALA A 191 -7.22 7.61 -28.13
N GLU A 192 -6.37 6.74 -27.60
CA GLU A 192 -6.33 5.32 -27.98
C GLU A 192 -7.62 4.58 -27.61
N GLY A 193 -8.36 5.04 -26.59
CA GLY A 193 -9.65 4.45 -26.18
C GLY A 193 -9.53 2.99 -25.72
N LYS A 194 -8.30 2.47 -25.56
CA LYS A 194 -8.05 1.10 -25.15
C LYS A 194 -8.22 0.98 -23.65
N GLN A 195 -9.33 0.40 -23.23
CA GLN A 195 -9.47 -0.06 -21.86
C GLN A 195 -9.20 -1.56 -21.77
N SER A 196 -7.98 -1.92 -21.38
CA SER A 196 -7.64 -3.32 -21.09
C SER A 196 -8.21 -3.71 -19.71
N SER A 197 -9.52 -3.95 -19.63
CA SER A 197 -10.09 -4.72 -18.53
C SER A 197 -9.93 -6.21 -18.87
N SER A 198 -8.70 -6.71 -18.82
CA SER A 198 -8.52 -8.16 -18.85
C SER A 198 -9.11 -8.71 -17.54
N ARG A 199 -10.21 -9.48 -17.64
CA ARG A 199 -10.79 -10.18 -16.48
C ARG A 199 -9.76 -11.10 -15.83
N ILE A 200 -8.80 -11.56 -16.65
CA ILE A 200 -7.66 -12.39 -16.29
C ILE A 200 -6.74 -11.66 -15.32
N GLY A 201 -6.40 -10.39 -15.57
CA GLY A 201 -5.52 -9.61 -14.69
C GLY A 201 -6.07 -9.44 -13.27
N ARG A 202 -7.40 -9.30 -13.13
CA ARG A 202 -8.06 -9.18 -11.81
C ARG A 202 -7.92 -10.42 -10.93
N ILE A 203 -7.74 -11.60 -11.52
CA ILE A 203 -7.57 -12.85 -10.79
C ILE A 203 -6.08 -13.21 -10.68
N LEU A 204 -5.31 -12.98 -11.75
CA LEU A 204 -3.91 -13.36 -11.82
C LEU A 204 -3.04 -12.54 -10.86
N VAL A 205 -3.28 -11.23 -10.75
CA VAL A 205 -2.51 -10.35 -9.85
C VAL A 205 -2.59 -10.78 -8.39
N PRO A 206 -3.78 -10.98 -7.76
CA PRO A 206 -3.84 -11.44 -6.38
C PRO A 206 -3.28 -12.85 -6.19
N VAL A 207 -3.45 -13.75 -7.17
CA VAL A 207 -2.86 -15.10 -7.11
C VAL A 207 -1.33 -15.03 -7.07
N ILE A 208 -0.72 -14.22 -7.94
CA ILE A 208 0.74 -14.03 -7.94
C ILE A 208 1.19 -13.38 -6.63
N ALA A 209 0.47 -12.37 -6.13
CA ALA A 209 0.80 -11.72 -4.86
C ALA A 209 0.77 -12.70 -3.68
N VAL A 210 -0.25 -13.55 -3.58
CA VAL A 210 -0.35 -14.58 -2.55
C VAL A 210 0.78 -15.61 -2.70
N ALA A 211 1.08 -16.05 -3.93
CA ALA A 211 2.17 -16.98 -4.18
C ALA A 211 3.53 -16.40 -3.77
N LEU A 212 3.81 -15.14 -4.10
CA LEU A 212 5.02 -14.44 -3.68
C LEU A 212 5.11 -14.31 -2.16
N LEU A 213 3.99 -14.02 -1.50
CA LEU A 213 3.93 -13.96 -0.04
C LEU A 213 4.25 -15.33 0.59
N VAL A 214 3.67 -16.41 0.08
CA VAL A 214 3.97 -17.78 0.55
C VAL A 214 5.43 -18.12 0.31
N LEU A 215 5.96 -17.86 -0.90
CA LEU A 215 7.38 -18.10 -1.21
C LEU A 215 8.32 -17.32 -0.30
N SER A 216 7.97 -16.08 0.05
CA SER A 216 8.75 -15.25 0.96
C SER A 216 8.92 -15.88 2.35
N TYR A 217 7.94 -16.65 2.83
CA TYR A 217 8.02 -17.36 4.11
C TYR A 217 8.55 -18.79 3.98
N SER A 218 8.61 -19.35 2.77
CA SER A 218 9.16 -20.69 2.52
C SER A 218 10.68 -20.76 2.66
N ILE A 219 11.39 -19.64 2.51
CA ILE A 219 12.85 -19.59 2.63
C ILE A 219 13.20 -18.77 3.88
N ILE A 220 13.27 -19.46 5.02
CA ILE A 220 13.78 -18.86 6.26
C ILE A 220 15.30 -19.02 6.25
N LEU A 221 16.00 -17.92 5.96
CA LEU A 221 17.45 -17.86 5.98
C LEU A 221 17.91 -17.82 7.44
N GLN A 222 18.00 -18.97 8.08
CA GLN A 222 18.49 -19.07 9.45
C GLN A 222 19.99 -18.84 9.46
N SER A 223 20.46 -17.81 10.17
CA SER A 223 21.88 -17.62 10.41
C SER A 223 22.40 -18.82 11.19
N ARG A 224 23.42 -19.51 10.66
CA ARG A 224 24.11 -20.57 11.39
C ARG A 224 24.82 -19.93 12.58
N TYR A 225 24.17 -19.99 13.75
CA TYR A 225 24.76 -19.59 15.02
C TYR A 225 25.44 -20.81 15.61
N GLU A 226 26.78 -20.87 15.53
CA GLU A 226 27.54 -21.81 16.35
C GLU A 226 27.46 -21.33 17.79
N VAL A 227 26.71 -22.06 18.61
CA VAL A 227 26.65 -21.81 20.06
C VAL A 227 28.08 -22.02 20.60
N PRO A 228 28.69 -21.02 21.24
CA PRO A 228 30.02 -21.21 21.82
C PRO A 228 29.97 -22.32 22.88
N GLU A 229 30.93 -23.26 22.80
CA GLU A 229 31.07 -24.42 23.70
C GLU A 229 31.00 -24.05 25.19
N SER A 230 31.34 -22.82 25.55
CA SER A 230 31.26 -22.29 26.91
C SER A 230 29.85 -22.22 27.49
N THR A 231 28.79 -22.37 26.69
CA THR A 231 27.40 -22.37 27.17
C THR A 231 27.00 -23.71 27.81
N TYR A 232 27.67 -24.81 27.44
CA TYR A 232 27.51 -26.14 28.06
C TYR A 232 28.64 -26.48 29.02
N GLY A 233 29.47 -25.50 29.39
CA GLY A 233 30.44 -25.61 30.46
C GLY A 233 29.78 -25.67 31.84
N LEU A 234 28.89 -26.63 32.08
CA LEU A 234 28.63 -27.12 33.42
C LEU A 234 29.90 -27.79 33.89
N LYS A 235 30.67 -27.01 34.65
CA LYS A 235 31.89 -27.38 35.31
C LYS A 235 31.58 -28.48 36.34
N GLY A 236 31.74 -29.73 35.92
CA GLY A 236 31.69 -30.92 36.78
C GLY A 236 30.34 -31.64 36.79
N ASP A 237 30.40 -32.96 36.62
CA ASP A 237 29.37 -33.99 36.95
C ASP A 237 28.31 -34.40 35.90
N SER A 238 28.43 -34.06 34.62
CA SER A 238 27.60 -34.72 33.59
C SER A 238 28.40 -35.71 32.76
N LEU A 239 28.34 -36.98 33.14
CA LEU A 239 28.83 -38.10 32.32
C LEU A 239 27.90 -38.27 31.12
N GLU A 240 28.39 -37.99 29.90
CA GLU A 240 27.63 -38.29 28.68
C GLU A 240 27.59 -39.81 28.46
N ILE A 241 26.46 -40.43 28.81
CA ILE A 241 26.25 -41.86 28.62
C ILE A 241 25.67 -42.10 27.21
N ASN A 242 26.38 -42.87 26.39
CA ASN A 242 26.00 -43.26 25.05
C ASN A 242 26.14 -44.78 24.85
N GLN A 243 25.62 -45.31 23.74
CA GLN A 243 25.64 -46.76 23.44
C GLN A 243 27.06 -47.35 23.25
N LYS A 244 28.09 -46.51 23.14
CA LYS A 244 29.49 -46.95 22.97
C LYS A 244 30.22 -47.06 24.31
N ASN A 245 29.89 -46.19 25.28
CA ASN A 245 30.59 -46.09 26.56
C ASN A 245 29.82 -46.70 27.74
N ALA A 246 28.58 -47.16 27.52
CA ALA A 246 27.82 -47.86 28.56
C ALA A 246 27.01 -49.05 28.05
N TYR A 247 26.89 -50.07 28.90
CA TYR A 247 26.04 -51.23 28.67
C TYR A 247 25.36 -51.66 29.97
N MET A 248 24.23 -52.34 29.84
CA MET A 248 23.48 -52.85 30.97
C MET A 248 23.81 -54.32 31.22
N TYR A 249 23.85 -54.76 32.47
CA TYR A 249 23.96 -56.18 32.79
C TYR A 249 23.12 -56.56 34.01
N GLU A 250 22.73 -57.83 34.06
CA GLU A 250 21.90 -58.40 35.13
C GLU A 250 22.75 -59.34 35.99
N LYS A 251 22.73 -59.14 37.32
CA LYS A 251 23.40 -60.01 38.29
C LYS A 251 22.47 -60.25 39.48
N ASN A 252 22.22 -61.53 39.80
CA ASN A 252 21.36 -61.95 40.93
C ASN A 252 19.94 -61.34 40.91
N GLY A 253 19.37 -61.07 39.73
CA GLY A 253 18.03 -60.48 39.58
C GLY A 253 17.96 -58.95 39.70
N GLU A 254 19.11 -58.29 39.87
CA GLU A 254 19.25 -56.82 39.84
C GLU A 254 19.96 -56.35 38.57
N TYR A 255 19.59 -55.16 38.10
CA TYR A 255 20.14 -54.55 36.89
C TYR A 255 21.14 -53.45 37.23
N TYR A 256 22.25 -53.43 36.49
CA TYR A 256 23.33 -52.46 36.66
C TYR A 256 23.66 -51.82 35.31
N LEU A 257 23.92 -50.51 35.32
CA LEU A 257 24.49 -49.78 34.21
C LEU A 257 26.00 -49.66 34.44
N HIS A 258 26.79 -50.24 33.54
CA HIS A 258 28.24 -50.10 33.52
C HIS A 258 28.62 -48.93 32.62
N CYS A 259 29.42 -48.00 33.13
CA CYS A 259 30.10 -46.96 32.37
C CYS A 259 31.56 -46.82 32.84
N GLU A 260 32.35 -45.96 32.20
CA GLU A 260 33.79 -45.78 32.51
C GLU A 260 34.07 -45.41 33.98
N GLU A 261 33.11 -44.80 34.69
CA GLU A 261 33.24 -44.41 36.09
C GLU A 261 32.80 -45.50 37.09
N GLY A 262 32.15 -46.57 36.64
CA GLY A 262 31.75 -47.68 37.51
C GLY A 262 30.41 -48.32 37.17
N ASN A 263 29.89 -49.09 38.14
CA ASN A 263 28.62 -49.79 38.02
C ASN A 263 27.56 -49.11 38.88
N PHE A 264 26.48 -48.66 38.26
CA PHE A 264 25.36 -48.00 38.94
C PHE A 264 24.12 -48.90 38.94
N PRO A 265 23.50 -49.17 40.10
CA PRO A 265 22.26 -49.94 40.14
C PRO A 265 21.13 -49.15 39.47
N ILE A 266 20.35 -49.82 38.62
CA ILE A 266 19.23 -49.20 37.88
C ILE A 266 17.93 -49.97 38.13
N ASP A 267 16.81 -49.26 38.18
CA ASP A 267 15.51 -49.86 38.41
C ASP A 267 14.91 -50.45 37.11
N LYS A 268 13.93 -51.34 37.25
CA LYS A 268 13.29 -52.01 36.11
C LYS A 268 12.59 -51.04 35.14
N LYS A 269 12.17 -49.84 35.59
CA LYS A 269 11.59 -48.83 34.69
C LYS A 269 12.67 -48.18 33.83
N THR A 270 13.81 -47.83 34.42
CA THR A 270 14.97 -47.28 33.69
C THR A 270 15.51 -48.29 32.68
N VAL A 271 15.56 -49.58 33.03
CA VAL A 271 15.93 -50.67 32.10
C VAL A 271 15.07 -50.63 30.82
N LYS A 272 13.74 -50.59 30.95
CA LYS A 272 12.82 -50.54 29.80
C LYS A 272 13.01 -49.27 28.95
N LEU A 273 13.33 -48.16 29.60
CA LEU A 273 13.56 -46.89 28.91
C LEU A 273 14.87 -46.91 28.11
N LEU A 274 15.92 -47.52 28.67
CA LEU A 274 17.20 -47.71 27.98
C LEU A 274 17.12 -48.74 26.85
N GLU A 275 16.36 -49.84 27.03
CA GLU A 275 16.05 -50.79 25.95
C GLU A 275 15.36 -50.11 24.75
N LYS A 276 14.42 -49.18 25.01
CA LYS A 276 13.75 -48.40 23.96
C LYS A 276 14.71 -47.47 23.20
N ASN A 277 15.82 -47.09 23.82
CA ASN A 277 16.90 -46.30 23.22
C ASN A 277 18.06 -47.18 22.72
N GLU A 278 17.79 -48.46 22.43
CA GLU A 278 18.70 -49.43 21.81
C GLU A 278 19.97 -49.74 22.62
N PHE A 279 19.94 -49.57 23.95
CA PHE A 279 21.03 -50.05 24.81
C PHE A 279 21.01 -51.58 24.93
N ASN A 280 22.18 -52.20 24.71
CA ASN A 280 22.32 -53.65 24.76
C ASN A 280 22.43 -54.17 26.21
N ILE A 281 21.64 -55.19 26.55
CA ILE A 281 21.75 -55.93 27.82
C ILE A 281 22.69 -57.12 27.63
N ARG A 282 23.79 -57.14 28.38
CA ARG A 282 24.68 -58.30 28.49
C ARG A 282 24.26 -59.15 29.69
N LYS A 283 23.81 -60.38 29.45
CA LYS A 283 23.63 -61.36 30.54
C LYS A 283 25.00 -61.86 30.97
N GLY A 284 25.37 -61.64 32.23
CA GLY A 284 26.70 -61.96 32.74
C GLY A 284 27.05 -63.44 32.52
N GLY A 285 28.13 -63.67 31.76
CA GLY A 285 28.88 -64.93 31.75
C GLY A 285 30.20 -64.71 32.47
N ARG A 286 30.45 -65.57 33.48
CA ARG A 286 31.63 -65.71 34.37
C ARG A 286 32.76 -64.70 34.22
#